data_AF-A0A7W9KFX7-F1
#
_entry.id   AF-A0A7W9KFX7-F1
#
_cell.length_a   1.000
_cell.length_b   1.000
_cell.length_c   1.000
_cell.angle_alpha   90.00
_cell.angle_beta   90.00
_cell.angle_gamma   90.00
#
_symmetry.space_group_name_H-M   'P 1'
#
loop_
_entity.id
_entity.type
_entity.pdbx_description
1 polymer ?
#
loop_
_entity_poly.entity_id
_entity_poly.type
_entity_poly.pdbx_seq_one_letter_code
_entity_poly.pdbx_strand_id
1 'polypeptide(L)'
;MSRKHVVSFAALVAGAAAMLAACGTPEAPQASPATSNVADATPLNLLQGTAKSNNATPGTGDWAPQGAPASVVQSWVQLRAGKAGNLDPVVLNAANKVLYVFDKDEKNKSNCTDQCKVTWPPVEIANKSKVFIAGINPKDLGTIRRPDDGNLQLTLKGKPVYTFSKDVKPFDTNGEAVGNTWWAVEPDGSRNFGGHTPPGSTPPATSTPAPTGNPNAALTGKSAILFDDANFSDNGASQGLAGPGCQPVFRPNVTSSITTDGAIKLWTGPNCTGKSVVINGDVKDLASLGFDNAIRSVRFADGGGNGGGTTAPTTTTPDNSNLTATSAILDSGKNLSEPNGSQAISGHKCQNVGDPTNVSSIQADGVYKLWTGKDCTGKSMVVTGNQNDLSAIGFDKMVASIRFAD
;
A
#
# COMPACT_ATOMS: atom_id res chain seq x y z
N MET A 1 2.99 -91.21 -25.85
CA MET A 1 1.78 -91.20 -26.70
C MET A 1 2.03 -90.15 -27.79
N SER A 2 2.46 -90.56 -28.99
CA SER A 2 1.63 -90.61 -30.23
C SER A 2 0.85 -89.31 -30.48
N ARG A 3 0.87 -88.65 -31.64
CA ARG A 3 1.36 -88.98 -32.99
C ARG A 3 1.40 -87.69 -33.84
N LYS A 4 2.38 -87.67 -34.73
CA LYS A 4 2.44 -87.09 -36.09
C LYS A 4 1.09 -86.77 -36.76
N HIS A 5 0.98 -85.66 -37.50
CA HIS A 5 1.12 -85.62 -38.98
C HIS A 5 0.69 -84.27 -39.59
N VAL A 6 1.54 -83.80 -40.51
CA VAL A 6 1.34 -82.79 -41.57
C VAL A 6 0.25 -83.25 -42.54
N VAL A 7 -0.61 -82.35 -43.04
CA VAL A 7 -1.05 -82.26 -44.47
C VAL A 7 -1.62 -80.84 -44.74
N SER A 8 -1.02 -80.14 -45.69
CA SER A 8 -1.61 -79.01 -46.43
C SER A 8 -2.47 -79.53 -47.58
N PHE A 9 -3.64 -78.94 -47.87
CA PHE A 9 -4.23 -79.00 -49.21
C PHE A 9 -5.06 -77.74 -49.53
N ALA A 10 -4.83 -77.25 -50.75
CA ALA A 10 -5.47 -76.11 -51.39
C ALA A 10 -6.75 -76.51 -52.14
N ALA A 11 -7.68 -75.56 -52.33
CA ALA A 11 -8.43 -75.28 -53.57
C ALA A 11 -9.55 -74.24 -53.27
N LEU A 12 -9.67 -73.06 -53.90
CA LEU A 12 -9.99 -72.67 -55.29
C LEU A 12 -11.51 -72.56 -55.61
N VAL A 13 -11.90 -71.34 -56.06
CA VAL A 13 -12.97 -70.96 -57.03
C VAL A 13 -14.35 -70.45 -56.52
N ALA A 14 -14.48 -69.11 -56.67
CA ALA A 14 -15.50 -68.28 -57.35
C ALA A 14 -16.99 -68.29 -57.02
N GLY A 15 -17.57 -67.08 -57.08
CA GLY A 15 -19.00 -66.83 -57.33
C GLY A 15 -19.46 -65.44 -56.88
N ALA A 16 -19.53 -64.49 -57.82
CA ALA A 16 -19.97 -63.12 -57.61
C ALA A 16 -21.51 -62.97 -57.51
N ALA A 17 -21.99 -62.00 -56.72
CA ALA A 17 -23.21 -61.23 -57.02
C ALA A 17 -23.26 -59.97 -56.14
N ALA A 18 -23.20 -58.81 -56.79
CA ALA A 18 -23.55 -57.52 -56.21
C ALA A 18 -25.07 -57.44 -56.01
N MET A 19 -25.54 -56.81 -54.93
CA MET A 19 -26.75 -55.98 -54.88
C MET A 19 -26.70 -55.02 -53.69
N LEU A 20 -27.27 -53.84 -53.93
CA LEU A 20 -27.18 -52.60 -53.17
C LEU A 20 -28.05 -52.58 -51.90
N ALA A 21 -27.67 -51.63 -51.03
CA ALA A 21 -28.49 -50.93 -50.03
C ALA A 21 -28.90 -51.71 -48.77
N ALA A 22 -28.29 -51.38 -47.63
CA ALA A 22 -28.93 -50.55 -46.59
C ALA A 22 -28.23 -50.68 -45.22
N CYS A 23 -28.07 -49.53 -44.56
CA CYS A 23 -27.94 -49.32 -43.11
C CYS A 23 -26.63 -49.72 -42.39
N GLY A 24 -25.81 -48.70 -42.14
CA GLY A 24 -25.34 -48.38 -40.78
C GLY A 24 -24.08 -49.07 -40.27
N THR A 25 -22.91 -48.57 -40.67
CA THR A 25 -21.66 -48.75 -39.91
C THR A 25 -21.38 -47.51 -39.06
N PRO A 26 -20.98 -47.67 -37.78
CA PRO A 26 -20.56 -46.54 -36.96
C PRO A 26 -19.20 -46.05 -37.47
N GLU A 27 -19.19 -44.80 -37.94
CA GLU A 27 -17.98 -44.05 -38.27
C GLU A 27 -17.06 -44.03 -37.03
N ALA A 28 -15.80 -44.44 -37.19
CA ALA A 28 -14.76 -44.15 -36.22
C ALA A 28 -14.65 -42.62 -36.06
N PRO A 29 -14.49 -42.06 -34.84
CA PRO A 29 -14.40 -40.61 -34.69
C PRO A 29 -13.16 -40.10 -35.41
N GLN A 30 -13.35 -39.38 -36.51
CA GLN A 30 -12.31 -38.59 -37.13
C GLN A 30 -11.85 -37.54 -36.12
N ALA A 31 -10.54 -37.48 -35.88
CA ALA A 31 -9.92 -36.42 -35.12
C ALA A 31 -10.08 -35.09 -35.88
N SER A 32 -11.06 -34.29 -35.48
CA SER A 32 -11.13 -32.88 -35.85
C SER A 32 -9.91 -32.15 -35.25
N PRO A 33 -9.32 -31.17 -35.95
CA PRO A 33 -8.25 -30.36 -35.39
C PRO A 33 -8.81 -29.58 -34.20
N ALA A 34 -8.22 -29.78 -33.01
CA ALA A 34 -8.58 -29.05 -31.81
C ALA A 34 -8.26 -27.56 -32.00
N THR A 35 -9.26 -26.81 -32.43
CA THR A 35 -9.27 -25.36 -32.42
C THR A 35 -9.32 -24.88 -30.98
N SER A 36 -8.26 -24.19 -30.57
CA SER A 36 -8.20 -23.18 -29.50
C SER A 36 -8.92 -23.53 -28.20
N ASN A 37 -8.18 -24.01 -27.21
CA ASN A 37 -8.62 -24.02 -25.80
C ASN A 37 -8.87 -22.59 -25.32
N VAL A 38 -10.07 -22.08 -25.58
CA VAL A 38 -10.68 -21.05 -24.74
C VAL A 38 -10.97 -21.75 -23.41
N ALA A 39 -10.25 -21.36 -22.37
CA ALA A 39 -10.40 -21.89 -21.03
C ALA A 39 -11.88 -21.91 -20.64
N ASP A 40 -12.38 -23.10 -20.34
CA ASP A 40 -13.70 -23.34 -19.76
C ASP A 40 -13.64 -22.84 -18.30
N ALA A 41 -13.73 -21.52 -18.14
CA ALA A 41 -13.68 -20.86 -16.84
C ALA A 41 -14.98 -21.21 -16.10
N THR A 42 -14.90 -22.18 -15.20
CA THR A 42 -16.00 -22.45 -14.27
C THR A 42 -16.26 -21.16 -13.48
N PRO A 43 -17.49 -20.64 -13.43
CA PRO A 43 -17.73 -19.32 -12.86
C PRO A 43 -17.32 -19.31 -11.37
N LEU A 44 -16.40 -18.40 -11.04
CA LEU A 44 -16.02 -18.12 -9.66
C LEU A 44 -17.26 -17.69 -8.87
N ASN A 45 -17.41 -18.20 -7.65
CA ASN A 45 -18.46 -17.75 -6.74
C ASN A 45 -17.98 -16.48 -6.01
N LEU A 46 -18.12 -15.33 -6.67
CA LEU A 46 -17.68 -14.03 -6.16
C LEU A 46 -18.70 -13.46 -5.16
N LEU A 47 -18.24 -13.12 -3.95
CA LEU A 47 -19.04 -12.53 -2.89
C LEU A 47 -18.48 -11.16 -2.52
N GLN A 48 -19.32 -10.14 -2.54
CA GLN A 48 -18.92 -8.78 -2.16
C GLN A 48 -18.67 -8.68 -0.65
N GLY A 49 -17.70 -7.84 -0.28
CA GLY A 49 -17.25 -7.66 1.09
C GLY A 49 -16.17 -8.66 1.51
N THR A 50 -15.78 -8.57 2.78
CA THR A 50 -14.73 -9.40 3.37
C THR A 50 -15.27 -10.79 3.76
N ALA A 51 -14.39 -11.77 3.91
CA ALA A 51 -14.68 -13.07 4.52
C ALA A 51 -15.30 -12.91 5.91
N LYS A 52 -14.82 -11.93 6.69
CA LYS A 52 -15.37 -11.59 8.02
C LYS A 52 -16.81 -11.08 7.95
N SER A 53 -17.12 -10.18 7.02
CA SER A 53 -18.48 -9.65 6.85
C SER A 53 -19.46 -10.68 6.27
N ASN A 54 -18.94 -11.75 5.67
CA ASN A 54 -19.73 -12.87 5.14
C ASN A 54 -19.70 -14.11 6.05
N ASN A 55 -19.25 -13.94 7.31
CA ASN A 55 -19.23 -14.99 8.33
C ASN A 55 -18.52 -16.28 7.88
N ALA A 56 -17.40 -16.14 7.15
CA ALA A 56 -16.58 -17.28 6.76
C ALA A 56 -16.06 -18.04 7.99
N THR A 57 -15.97 -19.37 7.88
CA THR A 57 -15.55 -20.24 8.97
C THR A 57 -14.12 -19.91 9.42
N PRO A 58 -13.88 -19.57 10.71
CA PRO A 58 -12.53 -19.34 11.21
C PRO A 58 -11.60 -20.53 10.99
N GLY A 59 -10.32 -20.28 10.74
CA GLY A 59 -9.32 -21.35 10.55
C GLY A 59 -9.43 -22.11 9.23
N THR A 60 -10.15 -21.58 8.24
CA THR A 60 -10.28 -22.15 6.89
C THR A 60 -9.90 -21.11 5.84
N GLY A 61 -9.72 -21.52 4.58
CA GLY A 61 -9.36 -20.62 3.48
C GLY A 61 -8.03 -19.92 3.73
N ASP A 62 -7.97 -18.62 3.43
CA ASP A 62 -6.83 -17.74 3.75
C ASP A 62 -6.46 -17.69 5.25
N TRP A 63 -7.38 -18.06 6.14
CA TRP A 63 -7.12 -18.12 7.59
C TRP A 63 -6.70 -19.51 8.08
N ALA A 64 -6.54 -20.48 7.17
CA ALA A 64 -6.10 -21.81 7.55
C ALA A 64 -4.72 -21.77 8.23
N PRO A 65 -4.52 -22.50 9.34
CA PRO A 65 -3.22 -22.55 9.99
C PRO A 65 -2.19 -23.25 9.10
N GLN A 66 -0.91 -22.94 9.32
CA GLN A 66 0.19 -23.60 8.61
C GLN A 66 0.11 -25.13 8.81
N GLY A 67 0.24 -25.88 7.71
CA GLY A 67 0.14 -27.35 7.73
C GLY A 67 -1.29 -27.90 7.66
N ALA A 68 -2.32 -27.05 7.52
CA ALA A 68 -3.67 -27.51 7.24
C ALA A 68 -3.76 -28.28 5.91
N PRO A 69 -4.66 -29.26 5.78
CA PRO A 69 -4.88 -29.98 4.52
C PRO A 69 -5.28 -29.02 3.38
N ALA A 70 -4.88 -29.34 2.15
CA ALA A 70 -5.18 -28.51 0.98
C ALA A 70 -6.70 -28.22 0.81
N SER A 71 -7.56 -29.19 1.14
CA SER A 71 -9.02 -29.01 1.11
C SER A 71 -9.54 -27.94 2.08
N VAL A 72 -8.80 -27.65 3.16
CA VAL A 72 -9.11 -26.59 4.13
C VAL A 72 -8.57 -25.25 3.64
N VAL A 73 -7.33 -25.23 3.16
CA VAL A 73 -6.64 -24.02 2.67
C VAL A 73 -7.34 -23.45 1.42
N GLN A 74 -7.80 -24.31 0.51
CA GLN A 74 -8.39 -23.93 -0.77
C GLN A 74 -9.93 -23.75 -0.74
N SER A 75 -10.54 -23.76 0.45
CA SER A 75 -12.01 -23.72 0.62
C SER A 75 -12.63 -22.36 0.27
N TRP A 76 -11.90 -21.28 0.47
CA TRP A 76 -12.24 -19.93 0.00
C TRP A 76 -11.00 -19.03 0.06
N VAL A 77 -11.04 -17.94 -0.71
CA VAL A 77 -9.99 -16.90 -0.72
C VAL A 77 -10.65 -15.53 -0.59
N GLN A 78 -9.96 -14.53 -0.05
CA GLN A 78 -10.37 -13.12 -0.12
C GLN A 78 -9.32 -12.33 -0.89
N LEU A 79 -9.75 -11.41 -1.76
CA LEU A 79 -8.90 -10.36 -2.30
C LEU A 79 -9.52 -8.99 -1.94
N ARG A 80 -8.75 -8.11 -1.30
CA ARG A 80 -9.20 -6.76 -0.99
C ARG A 80 -8.17 -5.71 -1.37
N ALA A 81 -8.63 -4.56 -1.86
CA ALA A 81 -7.79 -3.38 -1.96
C ALA A 81 -7.38 -2.89 -0.56
N GLY A 82 -6.18 -2.35 -0.44
CA GLY A 82 -5.67 -1.74 0.77
C GLY A 82 -4.27 -1.14 0.58
N LYS A 83 -3.65 -0.74 1.68
CA LYS A 83 -2.28 -0.22 1.72
C LYS A 83 -1.37 -1.20 2.48
N ALA A 84 -0.13 -1.34 2.04
CA ALA A 84 0.93 -2.03 2.77
C ALA A 84 2.24 -1.27 2.59
N GLY A 85 2.74 -0.65 3.68
CA GLY A 85 3.90 0.25 3.59
C GLY A 85 3.67 1.37 2.58
N ASN A 86 4.57 1.46 1.59
CA ASN A 86 4.59 2.46 0.51
C ASN A 86 3.72 2.08 -0.69
N LEU A 87 3.15 0.88 -0.65
CA LEU A 87 2.37 0.34 -1.74
C LEU A 87 0.90 0.66 -1.48
N ASP A 88 0.40 1.67 -2.19
CA ASP A 88 -1.00 2.11 -2.16
C ASP A 88 -1.46 2.47 -3.59
N PRO A 89 -2.42 1.74 -4.18
CA PRO A 89 -3.12 0.59 -3.62
C PRO A 89 -2.39 -0.74 -3.85
N VAL A 90 -2.65 -1.74 -3.01
CA VAL A 90 -2.29 -3.15 -3.22
C VAL A 90 -3.46 -4.07 -2.97
N VAL A 91 -3.37 -5.29 -3.49
CA VAL A 91 -4.30 -6.37 -3.16
C VAL A 91 -3.76 -7.19 -1.98
N LEU A 92 -4.61 -7.36 -0.98
CA LEU A 92 -4.37 -8.13 0.23
C LEU A 92 -5.30 -9.33 0.32
N ASN A 93 -4.83 -10.44 0.89
CA ASN A 93 -5.68 -11.57 1.23
C ASN A 93 -6.35 -11.45 2.61
N ALA A 94 -7.12 -12.45 3.06
CA ALA A 94 -7.78 -12.37 4.38
C ALA A 94 -6.81 -12.43 5.57
N ALA A 95 -5.61 -12.98 5.37
CA ALA A 95 -4.50 -12.94 6.33
C ALA A 95 -3.68 -11.64 6.24
N ASN A 96 -4.13 -10.66 5.45
CA ASN A 96 -3.44 -9.40 5.17
C ASN A 96 -2.05 -9.58 4.55
N LYS A 97 -1.83 -10.64 3.78
CA LYS A 97 -0.64 -10.81 2.92
C LYS A 97 -0.80 -10.02 1.63
N VAL A 98 0.26 -9.36 1.20
CA VAL A 98 0.32 -8.69 -0.11
C VAL A 98 0.38 -9.73 -1.21
N LEU A 99 -0.39 -9.49 -2.28
CA LEU A 99 -0.37 -10.32 -3.47
C LEU A 99 0.55 -9.72 -4.53
N TYR A 100 1.24 -10.61 -5.24
CA TYR A 100 2.26 -10.27 -6.22
C TYR A 100 1.94 -10.85 -7.59
N VAL A 101 2.47 -10.21 -8.62
CA VAL A 101 2.49 -10.69 -10.01
C VAL A 101 3.92 -10.85 -10.50
N PHE A 102 4.12 -11.80 -11.41
CA PHE A 102 5.43 -12.13 -11.98
C PHE A 102 5.54 -11.63 -13.42
N ASP A 103 6.57 -10.84 -13.72
CA ASP A 103 6.79 -10.29 -15.07
C ASP A 103 7.07 -11.37 -16.12
N LYS A 104 7.59 -12.53 -15.70
CA LYS A 104 7.83 -13.64 -16.62
C LYS A 104 6.58 -14.48 -16.88
N ASP A 105 5.45 -14.21 -16.21
CA ASP A 105 4.19 -14.88 -16.54
C ASP A 105 3.60 -14.35 -17.84
N GLU A 106 2.92 -15.23 -18.56
CA GLU A 106 2.14 -14.88 -19.74
C GLU A 106 0.69 -14.60 -19.33
N LYS A 107 -0.06 -13.94 -20.22
CA LYS A 107 -1.49 -13.75 -19.99
C LYS A 107 -2.17 -15.12 -19.87
N ASN A 108 -2.85 -15.35 -18.75
CA ASN A 108 -3.53 -16.58 -18.40
C ASN A 108 -2.61 -17.83 -18.31
N LYS A 109 -1.31 -17.66 -18.00
CA LYS A 109 -0.39 -18.78 -17.83
C LYS A 109 0.76 -18.44 -16.88
N SER A 110 0.96 -19.29 -15.87
CA SER A 110 2.07 -19.20 -14.93
C SER A 110 3.32 -19.88 -15.49
N ASN A 111 4.46 -19.18 -15.44
CA ASN A 111 5.80 -19.71 -15.66
C ASN A 111 6.56 -19.95 -14.33
N CYS A 112 5.92 -19.67 -13.18
CA CYS A 112 6.45 -19.95 -11.86
C CYS A 112 6.14 -21.40 -11.45
N THR A 113 7.04 -22.32 -11.77
CA THR A 113 6.94 -23.76 -11.42
C THR A 113 8.07 -24.18 -10.46
N ASP A 114 8.01 -25.41 -9.96
CA ASP A 114 9.08 -26.03 -9.17
C ASP A 114 9.49 -25.19 -7.94
N GLN A 115 10.77 -24.83 -7.80
CA GLN A 115 11.27 -24.03 -6.67
C GLN A 115 10.68 -22.60 -6.66
N CYS A 116 10.23 -22.10 -7.80
CA CYS A 116 9.59 -20.79 -7.86
C CYS A 116 8.33 -20.78 -6.99
N LYS A 117 7.44 -21.78 -7.13
CA LYS A 117 6.19 -21.83 -6.37
C LYS A 117 6.37 -22.11 -4.88
N VAL A 118 7.55 -22.60 -4.46
CA VAL A 118 7.89 -22.71 -3.03
C VAL A 118 8.20 -21.33 -2.46
N THR A 119 8.93 -20.51 -3.21
CA THR A 119 9.29 -19.14 -2.80
C THR A 119 8.12 -18.16 -2.96
N TRP A 120 7.31 -18.38 -3.99
CA TRP A 120 6.15 -17.58 -4.39
C TRP A 120 4.90 -18.48 -4.42
N PRO A 121 4.33 -18.83 -3.26
CA PRO A 121 3.17 -19.72 -3.23
C PRO A 121 2.00 -19.13 -4.04
N PRO A 122 1.48 -19.87 -5.04
CA PRO A 122 0.31 -19.47 -5.81
C PRO A 122 -0.91 -19.28 -4.91
N VAL A 123 -1.75 -18.29 -5.22
CA VAL A 123 -3.06 -18.18 -4.58
C VAL A 123 -4.02 -19.18 -5.24
N GLU A 124 -3.98 -20.41 -4.73
CA GLU A 124 -4.78 -21.52 -5.25
C GLU A 124 -6.21 -21.52 -4.71
N ILE A 125 -7.12 -22.07 -5.50
CA ILE A 125 -8.53 -22.19 -5.15
C ILE A 125 -9.10 -23.52 -5.64
N ALA A 126 -9.96 -24.16 -4.85
CA ALA A 126 -10.66 -25.35 -5.32
C ALA A 126 -11.79 -24.97 -6.30
N ASN A 127 -12.19 -25.92 -7.15
CA ASN A 127 -13.26 -25.67 -8.11
C ASN A 127 -14.56 -25.29 -7.38
N LYS A 128 -15.24 -24.22 -7.84
CA LYS A 128 -16.46 -23.65 -7.25
C LYS A 128 -16.32 -23.10 -5.82
N SER A 129 -15.09 -22.92 -5.32
CA SER A 129 -14.87 -22.24 -4.03
C SER A 129 -15.27 -20.77 -4.09
N LYS A 130 -15.53 -20.20 -2.90
CA LYS A 130 -15.93 -18.80 -2.74
C LYS A 130 -14.72 -17.87 -2.83
N VAL A 131 -14.89 -16.73 -3.50
CA VAL A 131 -13.91 -15.63 -3.49
C VAL A 131 -14.59 -14.39 -2.93
N PHE A 132 -14.12 -13.92 -1.79
CA PHE A 132 -14.58 -12.67 -1.18
C PHE A 132 -13.81 -11.50 -1.78
N ILE A 133 -14.50 -10.43 -2.17
CA ILE A 133 -13.89 -9.28 -2.83
C ILE A 133 -14.31 -7.96 -2.21
N ALA A 134 -13.35 -7.07 -1.97
CA ALA A 134 -13.61 -5.72 -1.49
C ALA A 134 -12.69 -4.72 -2.21
N GLY A 135 -13.26 -3.73 -2.90
CA GLY A 135 -12.47 -2.74 -3.65
C GLY A 135 -11.80 -3.29 -4.92
N ILE A 136 -12.25 -4.43 -5.43
CA ILE A 136 -11.76 -5.07 -6.66
C ILE A 136 -12.93 -5.27 -7.60
N ASN A 137 -12.73 -4.97 -8.88
CA ASN A 137 -13.75 -5.17 -9.90
C ASN A 137 -13.93 -6.68 -10.18
N PRO A 138 -15.14 -7.24 -9.98
CA PRO A 138 -15.39 -8.67 -10.22
C PRO A 138 -14.99 -9.16 -11.61
N LYS A 139 -15.09 -8.28 -12.62
CA LYS A 139 -14.77 -8.61 -14.03
C LYS A 139 -13.29 -8.82 -14.29
N ASP A 140 -12.44 -8.33 -13.39
CA ASP A 140 -11.00 -8.46 -13.51
C ASP A 140 -10.50 -9.77 -12.90
N LEU A 141 -11.34 -10.51 -12.18
CA LEU A 141 -10.96 -11.80 -11.61
C LEU A 141 -11.19 -12.97 -12.56
N GLY A 142 -10.25 -13.89 -12.55
CA GLY A 142 -10.33 -15.15 -13.27
C GLY A 142 -9.55 -16.25 -12.58
N THR A 143 -9.40 -17.37 -13.27
CA THR A 143 -8.52 -18.46 -12.86
C THR A 143 -7.74 -18.98 -14.05
N ILE A 144 -6.60 -19.61 -13.75
CA ILE A 144 -5.87 -20.44 -14.71
C ILE A 144 -5.71 -21.84 -14.13
N ARG A 145 -5.63 -22.83 -15.02
CA ARG A 145 -5.15 -24.16 -14.65
C ARG A 145 -3.63 -24.16 -14.78
N ARG A 146 -2.95 -24.42 -13.66
CA ARG A 146 -1.49 -24.43 -13.61
C ARG A 146 -0.92 -25.58 -14.44
N PRO A 147 0.19 -25.37 -15.17
CA PRO A 147 0.75 -26.40 -16.06
C PRO A 147 1.50 -27.52 -15.33
N ASP A 148 1.94 -27.30 -14.09
CA ASP A 148 2.80 -28.20 -13.33
C ASP A 148 2.04 -29.19 -12.45
N ASP A 149 0.91 -28.79 -11.86
CA ASP A 149 0.10 -29.65 -10.97
C ASP A 149 -1.40 -29.69 -11.35
N GLY A 150 -1.84 -28.85 -12.29
CA GLY A 150 -3.24 -28.78 -12.71
C GLY A 150 -4.17 -28.12 -11.69
N ASN A 151 -3.65 -27.54 -10.60
CA ASN A 151 -4.45 -26.78 -9.65
C ASN A 151 -4.98 -25.49 -10.30
N LEU A 152 -6.09 -24.96 -9.76
CA LEU A 152 -6.60 -23.65 -10.16
C LEU A 152 -5.91 -22.57 -9.34
N GLN A 153 -5.38 -21.56 -10.02
CA GLN A 153 -4.80 -20.36 -9.42
C GLN A 153 -5.62 -19.14 -9.81
N LEU A 154 -5.86 -18.24 -8.86
CA LEU A 154 -6.54 -16.97 -9.14
C LEU A 154 -5.69 -16.08 -10.05
N THR A 155 -6.39 -15.30 -10.88
CA THR A 155 -5.78 -14.25 -11.70
C THR A 155 -6.49 -12.92 -11.49
N LEU A 156 -5.74 -11.83 -11.67
CA LEU A 156 -6.26 -10.48 -11.74
C LEU A 156 -5.84 -9.87 -13.09
N LYS A 157 -6.82 -9.48 -13.91
CA LYS A 157 -6.69 -9.16 -15.33
C LYS A 157 -5.86 -10.18 -16.14
N GLY A 158 -6.02 -11.45 -15.79
CA GLY A 158 -5.31 -12.56 -16.44
C GLY A 158 -3.84 -12.71 -16.04
N LYS A 159 -3.37 -11.97 -15.03
CA LYS A 159 -2.06 -12.23 -14.40
C LYS A 159 -2.23 -13.17 -13.21
N PRO A 160 -1.48 -14.28 -13.14
CA PRO A 160 -1.48 -15.15 -11.96
C PRO A 160 -1.01 -14.39 -10.73
N VAL A 161 -1.71 -14.56 -9.60
CA VAL A 161 -1.35 -13.90 -8.33
C VAL A 161 -0.73 -14.88 -7.33
N TYR A 162 0.25 -14.37 -6.57
CA TYR A 162 1.07 -15.14 -5.64
C TYR A 162 1.16 -14.44 -4.29
N THR A 163 1.45 -15.21 -3.25
CA THR A 163 2.00 -14.68 -1.98
C THR A 163 3.52 -14.84 -1.99
N PHE A 164 4.22 -14.22 -1.04
CA PHE A 164 5.66 -14.38 -0.87
C PHE A 164 5.99 -15.11 0.43
N SER A 165 6.80 -16.17 0.33
CA SER A 165 7.16 -17.02 1.48
C SER A 165 7.91 -16.30 2.62
N LYS A 166 8.58 -15.17 2.34
CA LYS A 166 9.27 -14.38 3.36
C LYS A 166 8.41 -13.27 3.96
N ASP A 167 7.19 -13.06 3.47
CA ASP A 167 6.23 -12.21 4.17
C ASP A 167 5.65 -13.03 5.32
N VAL A 168 6.08 -12.74 6.54
CA VAL A 168 5.70 -13.51 7.74
C VAL A 168 4.61 -12.79 8.52
N LYS A 169 4.64 -11.46 8.57
CA LYS A 169 3.63 -10.64 9.24
C LYS A 169 2.55 -10.15 8.25
N PRO A 170 1.37 -9.77 8.76
CA PRO A 170 0.42 -8.94 8.02
C PRO A 170 1.10 -7.68 7.45
N PHE A 171 0.76 -7.33 6.20
CA PHE A 171 1.24 -6.13 5.49
C PHE A 171 2.75 -6.08 5.21
N ASP A 172 3.48 -7.17 5.40
CA ASP A 172 4.85 -7.29 4.90
C ASP A 172 4.87 -7.11 3.37
N THR A 173 5.87 -6.38 2.87
CA THR A 173 6.07 -6.07 1.46
C THR A 173 7.40 -6.62 0.92
N ASN A 174 8.00 -7.63 1.56
CA ASN A 174 9.37 -8.07 1.26
C ASN A 174 9.50 -8.71 -0.13
N GLY A 175 8.38 -9.06 -0.76
CA GLY A 175 8.35 -9.55 -2.14
C GLY A 175 8.43 -8.44 -3.20
N GLU A 176 8.31 -7.18 -2.80
CA GLU A 176 8.32 -6.06 -3.74
C GLU A 176 9.68 -5.92 -4.44
N ALA A 177 9.65 -5.71 -5.75
CA ALA A 177 10.81 -5.56 -6.62
C ALA A 177 11.84 -6.72 -6.56
N VAL A 178 11.50 -7.88 -5.98
CA VAL A 178 12.44 -9.00 -5.87
C VAL A 178 12.87 -9.45 -7.26
N GLY A 179 14.19 -9.45 -7.49
CA GLY A 179 14.77 -9.82 -8.78
C GLY A 179 14.35 -8.92 -9.95
N ASN A 180 13.79 -7.73 -9.69
CA ASN A 180 13.21 -6.82 -10.68
C ASN A 180 12.15 -7.48 -11.58
N THR A 181 11.48 -8.51 -11.07
CA THR A 181 10.48 -9.28 -11.82
C THR A 181 9.21 -9.57 -11.02
N TRP A 182 9.22 -9.28 -9.72
CA TRP A 182 8.11 -9.49 -8.80
C TRP A 182 7.61 -8.16 -8.29
N TRP A 183 6.30 -7.95 -8.40
CA TRP A 183 5.67 -6.67 -8.11
C TRP A 183 4.38 -6.90 -7.36
N ALA A 184 4.12 -6.12 -6.32
CA ALA A 184 2.81 -6.12 -5.70
C ALA A 184 1.75 -5.73 -6.74
N VAL A 185 0.58 -6.33 -6.65
CA VAL A 185 -0.49 -6.12 -7.63
C VAL A 185 -1.49 -5.08 -7.11
N GLU A 186 -1.83 -4.13 -7.96
CA GLU A 186 -2.90 -3.17 -7.70
C GLU A 186 -4.29 -3.79 -7.96
N PRO A 187 -5.39 -3.23 -7.43
CA PRO A 187 -6.75 -3.74 -7.65
C PRO A 187 -7.17 -3.80 -9.13
N ASP A 188 -6.52 -3.02 -10.00
CA ASP A 188 -6.78 -3.01 -11.44
C ASP A 188 -5.91 -4.03 -12.22
N GLY A 189 -5.09 -4.83 -11.51
CA GLY A 189 -4.19 -5.83 -12.08
C GLY A 189 -2.85 -5.27 -12.59
N SER A 190 -2.60 -3.97 -12.42
CA SER A 190 -1.31 -3.36 -12.74
C SER A 190 -0.26 -3.66 -11.66
N ARG A 191 1.00 -3.35 -11.97
CA ARG A 191 2.12 -3.48 -11.04
C ARG A 191 2.16 -2.23 -10.19
N ASN A 192 2.14 -2.39 -8.87
CA ASN A 192 2.49 -1.31 -7.98
C ASN A 192 4.01 -1.27 -7.92
N PHE A 193 4.62 -0.21 -8.44
CA PHE A 193 6.08 -0.10 -8.42
C PHE A 193 6.62 0.51 -7.12
N GLY A 194 5.75 1.00 -6.22
CA GLY A 194 6.18 1.57 -4.94
C GLY A 194 7.21 2.69 -5.05
N GLY A 195 7.20 3.43 -6.17
CA GLY A 195 8.21 4.46 -6.47
C GLY A 195 9.45 3.96 -7.23
N HIS A 196 9.61 2.67 -7.51
CA HIS A 196 10.68 2.14 -8.37
C HIS A 196 10.38 2.46 -9.85
N THR A 197 11.33 3.08 -10.56
CA THR A 197 11.19 3.25 -12.00
C THR A 197 11.27 1.89 -12.70
N PRO A 198 10.31 1.52 -13.59
CA PRO A 198 10.38 0.25 -14.31
C PRO A 198 11.67 0.12 -15.13
N PRO A 199 12.27 -1.07 -15.25
CA PRO A 199 13.41 -1.29 -16.13
C PRO A 199 13.02 -0.99 -17.59
N GLY A 200 13.61 0.06 -18.17
CA GLY A 200 13.46 0.40 -19.59
C GLY A 200 12.39 1.44 -19.95
N SER A 201 11.72 2.07 -18.98
CA SER A 201 10.85 3.22 -19.26
C SER A 201 11.60 4.53 -19.09
N THR A 202 11.98 5.18 -20.20
CA THR A 202 12.21 6.63 -20.22
C THR A 202 10.84 7.29 -19.97
N PRO A 203 10.65 8.07 -18.90
CA PRO A 203 9.35 8.64 -18.59
C PRO A 203 8.88 9.62 -19.68
N PRO A 204 7.58 9.62 -20.06
CA PRO A 204 7.00 10.76 -20.76
C PRO A 204 7.06 11.98 -19.84
N ALA A 205 7.56 13.09 -20.37
CA ALA A 205 7.56 14.37 -19.66
C ALA A 205 6.12 14.88 -19.50
N THR A 206 5.51 14.57 -18.37
CA THR A 206 4.40 15.36 -17.80
C THR A 206 4.83 15.89 -16.43
N SER A 207 5.86 16.72 -16.44
CA SER A 207 6.24 17.56 -15.32
C SER A 207 5.41 18.84 -15.36
N THR A 208 4.39 18.94 -14.51
CA THR A 208 4.12 20.26 -13.92
C THR A 208 5.34 20.58 -13.04
N PRO A 209 6.05 21.69 -13.26
CA PRO A 209 7.24 22.01 -12.48
C PRO A 209 6.88 22.06 -10.99
N ALA A 210 7.66 21.38 -10.15
CA ALA A 210 7.63 21.59 -8.71
C ALA A 210 7.91 23.08 -8.42
N PRO A 211 7.30 23.69 -7.37
CA PRO A 211 7.42 25.12 -7.08
C PRO A 211 8.83 25.44 -6.57
N THR A 212 9.77 25.60 -7.51
CA THR A 212 11.11 26.09 -7.23
C THR A 212 11.05 27.60 -7.05
N GLY A 213 11.42 28.06 -5.86
CA GLY A 213 11.52 29.48 -5.56
C GLY A 213 12.77 30.10 -6.16
N ASN A 214 12.76 31.42 -6.37
CA ASN A 214 13.97 32.16 -6.71
C ASN A 214 15.05 31.89 -5.64
N PRO A 215 16.28 31.47 -6.01
CA PRO A 215 17.35 31.16 -5.05
C PRO A 215 17.76 32.36 -4.17
N ASN A 216 17.39 33.58 -4.57
CA ASN A 216 17.59 34.84 -3.86
C ASN A 216 16.30 35.39 -3.20
N ALA A 217 15.20 34.63 -3.19
CA ALA A 217 13.96 35.06 -2.53
C ALA A 217 14.14 35.13 -1.01
N ALA A 218 13.49 36.12 -0.40
CA ALA A 218 13.35 36.17 1.05
C ALA A 218 12.57 34.93 1.52
N LEU A 219 13.09 34.27 2.57
CA LEU A 219 12.40 33.16 3.20
C LEU A 219 11.23 33.70 4.02
N THR A 220 10.06 33.09 3.87
CA THR A 220 8.82 33.48 4.56
C THR A 220 8.25 32.35 5.40
N GLY A 221 8.60 31.09 5.10
CA GLY A 221 8.13 29.94 5.84
C GLY A 221 8.77 29.83 7.22
N LYS A 222 7.99 29.36 8.18
CA LYS A 222 8.33 29.19 9.59
C LYS A 222 8.25 27.74 10.04
N SER A 223 7.55 26.91 9.28
CA SER A 223 7.41 25.49 9.57
C SER A 223 7.38 24.62 8.31
N ALA A 224 7.71 23.35 8.49
CA ALA A 224 7.61 22.34 7.47
C ALA A 224 7.26 20.99 8.09
N ILE A 225 6.53 20.17 7.35
CA ILE A 225 6.31 18.76 7.68
C ILE A 225 7.01 17.93 6.61
N LEU A 226 7.92 17.08 7.05
CA LEU A 226 8.73 16.22 6.22
C LEU A 226 8.14 14.82 6.28
N PHE A 227 7.83 14.28 5.11
CA PHE A 227 7.20 12.97 4.95
C PHE A 227 8.20 12.00 4.35
N ASP A 228 8.18 10.76 4.85
CA ASP A 228 9.13 9.75 4.43
C ASP A 228 8.94 9.29 2.98
N ASP A 229 7.72 9.42 2.46
CA ASP A 229 7.38 9.01 1.11
C ASP A 229 6.91 10.18 0.27
N ALA A 230 6.86 9.98 -1.05
CA ALA A 230 6.26 10.94 -1.96
C ALA A 230 4.75 11.10 -1.70
N ASN A 231 4.18 12.17 -2.23
CA ASN A 231 2.77 12.54 -2.16
C ASN A 231 2.23 12.72 -0.73
N PHE A 232 3.06 13.26 0.17
CA PHE A 232 2.73 13.53 1.58
C PHE A 232 2.33 12.26 2.34
N SER A 233 2.86 11.12 1.91
CA SER A 233 2.61 9.82 2.52
C SER A 233 3.72 9.47 3.50
N ASP A 234 3.39 8.64 4.48
CA ASP A 234 4.32 8.22 5.50
C ASP A 234 4.23 6.71 5.76
N ASN A 235 5.38 6.11 6.01
CA ASN A 235 5.57 4.73 6.46
C ASN A 235 6.20 4.66 7.87
N GLY A 236 6.51 5.83 8.43
CA GLY A 236 7.00 6.07 9.78
C GLY A 236 6.33 7.31 10.40
N ALA A 237 7.12 8.08 11.15
CA ALA A 237 6.69 9.25 11.90
C ALA A 237 6.94 10.54 11.10
N SER A 238 5.89 11.24 10.66
CA SER A 238 6.07 12.52 9.96
C SER A 238 6.84 13.50 10.84
N GLN A 239 7.89 14.12 10.30
CA GLN A 239 8.73 14.99 11.10
C GLN A 239 8.34 16.46 10.92
N GLY A 240 7.92 17.09 12.01
CA GLY A 240 7.82 18.54 12.10
C GLY A 240 9.17 19.22 12.24
N LEU A 241 9.35 20.32 11.52
CA LEU A 241 10.42 21.28 11.72
C LEU A 241 9.84 22.68 11.82
N ALA A 242 10.26 23.43 12.84
CA ALA A 242 9.91 24.84 13.00
C ALA A 242 11.02 25.55 13.77
N GLY A 243 11.09 26.87 13.61
CA GLY A 243 12.02 27.73 14.34
C GLY A 243 12.89 28.59 13.42
N PRO A 244 13.43 29.71 13.92
CA PRO A 244 14.14 30.69 13.09
C PRO A 244 15.48 30.15 12.59
N GLY A 245 15.91 30.61 11.41
CA GLY A 245 17.24 30.30 10.89
C GLY A 245 17.39 28.83 10.49
N CYS A 246 18.59 28.26 10.69
CA CYS A 246 18.92 26.91 10.22
C CYS A 246 18.58 25.86 11.28
N GLN A 247 17.69 24.93 10.92
CA GLN A 247 17.25 23.83 11.77
C GLN A 247 17.76 22.49 11.23
N PRO A 248 18.26 21.60 12.11
CA PRO A 248 18.64 20.25 11.70
C PRO A 248 17.40 19.40 11.42
N VAL A 249 17.47 18.51 10.42
CA VAL A 249 16.47 17.46 10.24
C VAL A 249 16.76 16.33 11.25
N PHE A 250 15.79 15.98 12.09
CA PHE A 250 15.95 14.96 13.14
C PHE A 250 16.09 13.54 12.58
N ARG A 251 15.39 13.25 11.49
CA ARG A 251 15.44 12.03 10.71
C ARG A 251 16.01 12.34 9.32
N PRO A 252 17.34 12.40 9.18
CA PRO A 252 17.95 12.53 7.86
C PRO A 252 17.74 11.23 7.07
N ASN A 253 17.88 11.30 5.74
CA ASN A 253 17.84 10.15 4.81
C ASN A 253 16.49 9.55 4.47
N VAL A 254 15.40 10.16 4.92
CA VAL A 254 14.07 9.56 4.77
C VAL A 254 13.10 10.48 4.04
N THR A 255 13.34 11.79 3.96
CA THR A 255 12.34 12.72 3.43
C THR A 255 12.22 12.65 1.91
N SER A 256 11.02 12.33 1.44
CA SER A 256 10.68 12.18 0.01
C SER A 256 9.56 13.13 -0.44
N SER A 257 8.79 13.70 0.49
CA SER A 257 7.94 14.88 0.23
C SER A 257 7.89 15.83 1.44
N ILE A 258 7.45 17.06 1.20
CA ILE A 258 7.47 18.11 2.22
C ILE A 258 6.32 19.10 2.01
N THR A 259 5.63 19.48 3.09
CA THR A 259 4.70 20.62 3.10
C THR A 259 5.32 21.78 3.84
N THR A 260 5.01 23.01 3.43
CA THR A 260 5.62 24.22 4.01
C THR A 260 4.61 25.36 4.05
N ASP A 261 4.68 26.21 5.07
CA ASP A 261 3.81 27.38 5.23
C ASP A 261 4.30 28.63 4.46
N GLY A 262 5.39 28.50 3.70
CA GLY A 262 5.97 29.59 2.92
C GLY A 262 7.32 29.21 2.30
N ALA A 263 8.07 30.21 1.85
CA ALA A 263 9.36 29.97 1.21
C ALA A 263 10.43 29.55 2.24
N ILE A 264 11.01 28.36 2.05
CA ILE A 264 12.09 27.82 2.90
C ILE A 264 13.25 27.33 2.03
N LYS A 265 14.44 27.14 2.62
CA LYS A 265 15.62 26.63 1.92
C LYS A 265 16.10 25.30 2.47
N LEU A 266 16.16 24.29 1.62
CA LEU A 266 16.60 22.93 1.95
C LEU A 266 18.09 22.77 1.66
N TRP A 267 18.79 21.98 2.47
CA TRP A 267 20.21 21.68 2.30
C TRP A 267 20.53 20.20 2.49
N THR A 268 21.48 19.69 1.70
CA THR A 268 21.93 18.29 1.78
C THR A 268 22.99 18.03 2.84
N GLY A 269 23.56 19.08 3.44
CA GLY A 269 24.52 18.98 4.54
C GLY A 269 23.95 19.52 5.86
N PRO A 270 24.54 19.15 7.00
CA PRO A 270 24.18 19.73 8.29
C PRO A 270 24.50 21.23 8.32
N ASN A 271 23.85 21.98 9.21
CA ASN A 271 24.11 23.41 9.43
C ASN A 271 24.02 24.27 8.16
N CYS A 272 23.10 23.95 7.26
CA CYS A 272 22.84 24.67 6.02
C CYS A 272 24.08 24.75 5.11
N THR A 273 24.72 23.60 4.90
CA THR A 273 25.88 23.43 4.01
C THR A 273 25.58 22.46 2.87
N GLY A 274 26.37 22.49 1.79
CA GLY A 274 26.23 21.57 0.65
C GLY A 274 25.29 22.05 -0.45
N LYS A 275 24.65 21.11 -1.16
CA LYS A 275 23.70 21.44 -2.23
C LYS A 275 22.43 22.03 -1.60
N SER A 276 21.85 23.07 -2.19
CA SER A 276 20.66 23.75 -1.66
C SER A 276 19.60 24.03 -2.71
N VAL A 277 18.33 24.11 -2.28
CA VAL A 277 17.20 24.53 -3.11
C VAL A 277 16.22 25.35 -2.29
N VAL A 278 15.61 26.37 -2.90
CA VAL A 278 14.50 27.11 -2.31
C VAL A 278 13.19 26.52 -2.84
N ILE A 279 12.28 26.19 -1.94
CA ILE A 279 10.93 25.75 -2.27
C ILE A 279 9.93 26.74 -1.67
N ASN A 280 8.77 26.89 -2.31
CA ASN A 280 7.71 27.76 -1.82
C ASN A 280 6.37 27.04 -1.88
N GLY A 281 5.92 26.54 -0.73
CA GLY A 281 4.76 25.66 -0.64
C GLY A 281 5.13 24.18 -0.77
N ASP A 282 4.11 23.37 -1.04
CA ASP A 282 4.23 21.91 -0.94
C ASP A 282 4.98 21.29 -2.11
N VAL A 283 5.82 20.29 -1.81
CA VAL A 283 6.55 19.50 -2.78
C VAL A 283 6.21 18.04 -2.56
N LYS A 284 5.34 17.52 -3.44
CA LYS A 284 4.88 16.13 -3.41
C LYS A 284 5.98 15.11 -3.75
N ASP A 285 7.06 15.53 -4.41
CA ASP A 285 8.12 14.61 -4.83
C ASP A 285 9.46 15.35 -4.88
N LEU A 286 10.29 15.12 -3.86
CA LEU A 286 11.62 15.71 -3.76
C LEU A 286 12.64 15.10 -4.73
N ALA A 287 12.35 13.93 -5.32
CA ALA A 287 13.21 13.32 -6.34
C ALA A 287 13.26 14.18 -7.59
N SER A 288 12.13 14.83 -7.94
CA SER A 288 12.05 15.79 -9.03
C SER A 288 13.00 17.00 -8.88
N LEU A 289 13.41 17.32 -7.65
CA LEU A 289 14.36 18.39 -7.32
C LEU A 289 15.79 17.85 -7.08
N GLY A 290 15.97 16.53 -7.06
CA GLY A 290 17.21 15.86 -6.66
C GLY A 290 17.53 16.08 -5.18
N PHE A 291 16.50 16.09 -4.33
CA PHE A 291 16.58 16.23 -2.87
C PHE A 291 15.94 15.05 -2.10
N ASP A 292 15.46 14.03 -2.81
CA ASP A 292 14.94 12.79 -2.22
C ASP A 292 15.95 12.15 -1.27
N ASN A 293 15.52 11.88 -0.03
CA ASN A 293 16.36 11.31 1.03
C ASN A 293 17.66 12.11 1.31
N ALA A 294 17.77 13.33 0.79
CA ALA A 294 19.03 14.08 0.81
C ALA A 294 19.02 15.19 1.86
N ILE A 295 17.84 15.62 2.32
CA ILE A 295 17.73 16.76 3.25
C ILE A 295 18.40 16.42 4.59
N ARG A 296 19.20 17.36 5.09
CA ARG A 296 19.90 17.29 6.39
C ARG A 296 19.69 18.52 7.25
N SER A 297 19.41 19.66 6.64
CA SER A 297 19.00 20.87 7.36
C SER A 297 18.06 21.71 6.51
N VAL A 298 17.24 22.50 7.18
CA VAL A 298 16.22 23.37 6.60
C VAL A 298 16.41 24.76 7.19
N ARG A 299 16.40 25.79 6.34
CA ARG A 299 16.42 27.19 6.78
C ARG A 299 15.04 27.80 6.63
N PHE A 300 14.53 28.35 7.72
CA PHE A 300 13.30 29.13 7.78
C PHE A 300 13.62 30.63 7.79
N ALA A 301 12.57 31.45 7.69
CA ALA A 301 12.69 32.90 7.87
C ALA A 301 13.38 33.21 9.21
N ASP A 302 14.34 34.13 9.22
CA ASP A 302 14.92 34.61 10.47
C ASP A 302 13.81 35.29 11.28
N GLY A 303 13.72 34.97 12.57
CA GLY A 303 12.69 35.49 13.45
C GLY A 303 12.86 37.00 13.60
N GLY A 304 12.02 37.78 12.90
CA GLY A 304 11.85 39.19 13.19
C GLY A 304 11.19 39.37 14.55
N GLY A 305 12.00 39.53 15.61
CA GLY A 305 11.57 40.18 16.85
C GLY A 305 11.47 39.30 18.10
N ASN A 306 12.53 39.39 18.92
CA ASN A 306 12.57 39.45 20.38
C ASN A 306 12.01 38.31 21.27
N GLY A 307 12.93 37.77 22.09
CA GLY A 307 12.65 37.51 23.50
C GLY A 307 12.65 36.04 23.90
N GLY A 308 13.78 35.56 24.41
CA GLY A 308 13.84 34.32 25.18
C GLY A 308 13.05 34.42 26.49
N GLY A 309 12.64 33.25 26.99
CA GLY A 309 12.07 33.14 28.33
C GLY A 309 11.34 31.82 28.51
N THR A 310 11.93 30.90 29.27
CA THR A 310 11.20 29.84 29.95
C THR A 310 10.25 30.49 30.96
N THR A 311 8.97 30.62 30.61
CA THR A 311 7.93 31.00 31.57
C THR A 311 6.90 29.89 31.71
N ALA A 312 6.65 29.53 32.96
CA ALA A 312 5.60 28.62 33.39
C ALA A 312 4.22 29.04 32.84
N PRO A 313 3.28 28.09 32.66
CA PRO A 313 2.00 28.38 32.04
C PRO A 313 1.15 29.28 32.95
N THR A 314 0.86 30.49 32.49
CA THR A 314 -0.18 31.35 33.08
C THR A 314 -1.53 31.02 32.48
N THR A 315 -2.41 30.49 33.32
CA THR A 315 -3.85 30.45 33.10
C THR A 315 -4.43 31.86 33.11
N THR A 316 -5.11 32.28 32.03
CA THR A 316 -6.38 33.06 32.06
C THR A 316 -6.69 33.66 30.67
N THR A 317 -7.60 33.05 29.90
CA THR A 317 -8.79 33.72 29.28
C THR A 317 -9.68 32.72 28.51
N PRO A 318 -11.01 32.91 28.47
CA PRO A 318 -11.93 32.11 27.64
C PRO A 318 -11.93 32.48 26.14
N ASP A 319 -11.29 33.59 25.77
CA ASP A 319 -11.38 34.20 24.45
C ASP A 319 -10.31 33.67 23.47
N ASN A 320 -10.69 33.54 22.19
CA ASN A 320 -9.82 33.11 21.09
C ASN A 320 -9.05 34.28 20.44
N SER A 321 -9.13 35.49 20.99
CA SER A 321 -8.58 36.72 20.41
C SER A 321 -7.05 36.80 20.32
N ASN A 322 -6.32 35.92 21.01
CA ASN A 322 -4.85 35.93 21.04
C ASN A 322 -4.23 34.60 20.57
N LEU A 323 -4.96 33.83 19.76
CA LEU A 323 -4.40 32.63 19.13
C LEU A 323 -3.47 33.04 18.00
N THR A 324 -2.26 32.50 17.99
CA THR A 324 -1.21 32.82 17.01
C THR A 324 -0.65 31.60 16.29
N ALA A 325 -0.86 30.40 16.85
CA ALA A 325 -0.51 29.16 16.18
C ALA A 325 -1.47 28.91 15.01
N THR A 326 -0.94 28.40 13.90
CA THR A 326 -1.69 28.01 12.70
C THR A 326 -1.66 26.49 12.46
N SER A 327 -0.80 25.80 13.20
CA SER A 327 -0.60 24.36 13.13
C SER A 327 -0.05 23.81 14.44
N ALA A 328 -0.24 22.52 14.65
CA ALA A 328 0.33 21.76 15.75
C ALA A 328 0.57 20.31 15.32
N ILE A 329 1.50 19.64 15.99
CA ILE A 329 1.71 18.19 15.95
C ILE A 329 1.34 17.63 17.30
N LEU A 330 0.50 16.61 17.30
CA LEU A 330 -0.05 15.98 18.50
C LEU A 330 0.55 14.58 18.60
N ASP A 331 1.41 14.37 19.59
CA ASP A 331 2.18 13.14 19.73
C ASP A 331 1.52 12.21 20.75
N SER A 332 1.62 10.89 20.52
CA SER A 332 1.02 9.88 21.39
C SER A 332 1.73 9.65 22.73
N GLY A 333 2.97 10.11 22.87
CA GLY A 333 3.82 9.95 24.04
C GLY A 333 4.16 11.28 24.69
N LYS A 334 4.83 11.22 25.84
CA LYS A 334 5.31 12.41 26.54
C LYS A 334 6.66 12.86 25.97
N ASN A 335 7.05 14.08 26.25
CA ASN A 335 8.28 14.72 25.79
C ASN A 335 8.43 14.74 24.27
N LEU A 336 7.32 14.99 23.56
CA LEU A 336 7.30 15.02 22.09
C LEU A 336 7.76 13.67 21.50
N SER A 337 7.34 12.57 22.14
CA SER A 337 7.63 11.21 21.69
C SER A 337 6.38 10.57 21.10
N GLU A 338 6.58 9.63 20.18
CA GLU A 338 5.51 9.11 19.33
C GLU A 338 5.40 7.57 19.38
N PRO A 339 5.27 6.95 20.57
CA PRO A 339 5.22 5.48 20.71
C PRO A 339 4.09 4.82 19.91
N ASN A 340 3.01 5.54 19.65
CA ASN A 340 1.88 5.12 18.83
C ASN A 340 1.58 6.14 17.71
N GLY A 341 2.62 6.84 17.22
CA GLY A 341 2.52 7.85 16.16
C GLY A 341 2.14 9.25 16.63
N SER A 342 2.03 10.17 15.67
CA SER A 342 1.60 11.56 15.86
C SER A 342 0.58 11.93 14.78
N GLN A 343 -0.12 13.04 15.00
CA GLN A 343 -1.03 13.63 14.02
C GLN A 343 -0.75 15.12 13.88
N ALA A 344 -0.50 15.55 12.65
CA ALA A 344 -0.41 16.96 12.31
C ALA A 344 -1.81 17.53 12.10
N ILE A 345 -2.07 18.71 12.65
CA ILE A 345 -3.32 19.42 12.50
C ILE A 345 -3.02 20.89 12.21
N SER A 346 -3.58 21.39 11.12
CA SER A 346 -3.37 22.75 10.65
C SER A 346 -4.67 23.32 10.11
N GLY A 347 -4.83 24.63 10.18
CA GLY A 347 -5.97 25.31 9.59
C GLY A 347 -6.39 26.50 10.42
N HIS A 348 -7.52 27.09 10.04
CA HIS A 348 -8.13 28.21 10.73
C HIS A 348 -9.29 27.71 11.57
N LYS A 349 -9.62 28.42 12.65
CA LYS A 349 -10.77 28.07 13.51
C LYS A 349 -10.63 26.66 14.11
N CYS A 350 -11.76 26.02 14.39
CA CYS A 350 -11.81 24.75 15.09
C CYS A 350 -11.49 23.58 14.15
N GLN A 351 -10.59 22.70 14.59
CA GLN A 351 -10.19 21.49 13.88
C GLN A 351 -10.40 20.27 14.80
N ASN A 352 -11.05 19.23 14.27
CA ASN A 352 -11.27 17.98 14.99
C ASN A 352 -10.01 17.11 14.94
N VAL A 353 -9.63 16.58 16.09
CA VAL A 353 -8.50 15.65 16.21
C VAL A 353 -8.98 14.24 15.81
N GLY A 354 -8.19 13.55 14.98
CA GLY A 354 -8.55 12.26 14.38
C GLY A 354 -8.59 11.14 15.42
N ASP A 355 -7.59 11.09 16.29
CA ASP A 355 -7.55 10.19 17.46
C ASP A 355 -7.32 10.99 18.75
N PRO A 356 -8.40 11.42 19.42
CA PRO A 356 -8.32 12.17 20.67
C PRO A 356 -7.68 11.41 21.84
N THR A 357 -7.70 10.08 21.78
CA THR A 357 -7.23 9.20 22.86
C THR A 357 -5.75 8.88 22.77
N ASN A 358 -5.11 9.31 21.69
CA ASN A 358 -3.71 9.02 21.37
C ASN A 358 -2.86 10.30 21.36
N VAL A 359 -3.14 11.25 22.27
CA VAL A 359 -2.40 12.51 22.37
C VAL A 359 -1.92 12.73 23.80
N SER A 360 -0.61 12.82 23.99
CA SER A 360 0.05 12.98 25.29
C SER A 360 1.06 14.15 25.31
N SER A 361 1.49 14.66 24.15
CA SER A 361 2.25 15.91 24.01
C SER A 361 1.88 16.67 22.73
N ILE A 362 2.21 17.95 22.66
CA ILE A 362 1.91 18.81 21.50
C ILE A 362 3.11 19.68 21.16
N GLN A 363 3.52 19.69 19.90
CA GLN A 363 4.45 20.67 19.35
C GLN A 363 3.68 21.73 18.55
N ALA A 364 3.83 23.00 18.91
CA ALA A 364 3.18 24.11 18.23
C ALA A 364 3.95 25.41 18.48
N ASP A 365 4.05 26.26 17.47
CA ASP A 365 4.61 27.60 17.60
C ASP A 365 3.47 28.61 17.81
N GLY A 366 3.51 29.35 18.91
CA GLY A 366 2.47 30.32 19.28
C GLY A 366 1.37 29.77 20.20
N VAL A 367 0.22 30.45 20.19
CA VAL A 367 -0.89 30.25 21.12
C VAL A 367 -2.03 29.52 20.40
N TYR A 368 -2.56 28.47 21.01
CA TYR A 368 -3.69 27.66 20.52
C TYR A 368 -4.62 27.34 21.68
N LYS A 369 -5.79 26.76 21.37
CA LYS A 369 -6.74 26.33 22.39
C LYS A 369 -7.16 24.89 22.16
N LEU A 370 -7.25 24.11 23.23
CA LEU A 370 -7.62 22.70 23.23
C LEU A 370 -9.02 22.51 23.79
N TRP A 371 -9.73 21.48 23.33
CA TRP A 371 -11.03 21.05 23.83
C TRP A 371 -11.11 19.54 24.01
N THR A 372 -11.87 19.10 25.01
CA THR A 372 -12.13 17.68 25.27
C THR A 372 -13.26 17.09 24.44
N GLY A 373 -14.10 17.93 23.83
CA GLY A 373 -15.15 17.52 22.89
C GLY A 373 -14.77 17.87 21.45
N LYS A 374 -15.42 17.20 20.50
CA LYS A 374 -15.37 17.58 19.09
C LYS A 374 -16.05 18.94 18.89
N ASP A 375 -15.73 19.59 17.77
CA ASP A 375 -16.32 20.87 17.35
C ASP A 375 -16.17 21.98 18.40
N CYS A 376 -15.03 21.96 19.11
CA CYS A 376 -14.68 22.93 20.15
C CYS A 376 -15.72 23.01 21.28
N THR A 377 -16.20 21.85 21.71
CA THR A 377 -17.14 21.69 22.83
C THR A 377 -16.46 21.10 24.07
N GLY A 378 -17.10 21.23 25.23
CA GLY A 378 -16.59 20.66 26.49
C GLY A 378 -15.51 21.50 27.18
N LYS A 379 -14.71 20.84 28.03
CA LYS A 379 -13.63 21.49 28.79
C LYS A 379 -12.59 22.02 27.82
N SER A 380 -12.11 23.25 28.04
CA SER A 380 -11.14 23.89 27.16
C SER A 380 -10.00 24.58 27.90
N MET A 381 -8.86 24.74 27.21
CA MET A 381 -7.68 25.41 27.76
C MET A 381 -6.87 26.09 26.65
N VAL A 382 -6.49 27.34 26.87
CA VAL A 382 -5.51 28.05 26.02
C VAL A 382 -4.11 27.62 26.42
N VAL A 383 -3.29 27.31 25.43
CA VAL A 383 -1.96 26.74 25.57
C VAL A 383 -1.00 27.53 24.69
N THR A 384 0.25 27.64 25.12
CA THR A 384 1.30 28.37 24.38
C THR A 384 2.51 27.49 24.20
N GLY A 385 3.03 27.46 22.98
CA GLY A 385 4.21 26.71 22.64
C GLY A 385 4.04 25.20 22.81
N ASN A 386 5.17 24.51 22.86
CA ASN A 386 5.21 23.06 23.04
C ASN A 386 4.71 22.65 24.43
N GLN A 387 3.88 21.62 24.47
CA GLN A 387 3.50 20.92 25.69
C GLN A 387 4.12 19.54 25.70
N ASN A 388 5.17 19.36 26.49
CA ASN A 388 5.86 18.08 26.60
C ASN A 388 5.05 17.03 27.39
N ASP A 389 4.09 17.43 28.22
CA ASP A 389 3.27 16.48 28.99
C ASP A 389 1.86 17.05 29.23
N LEU A 390 0.88 16.55 28.50
CA LEU A 390 -0.51 16.99 28.64
C LEU A 390 -1.17 16.55 29.93
N SER A 391 -0.61 15.57 30.65
CA SER A 391 -1.12 15.16 31.96
C SER A 391 -0.90 16.26 33.00
N ALA A 392 0.14 17.08 32.84
CA ALA A 392 0.42 18.23 33.71
C ALA A 392 -0.67 19.31 33.61
N ILE A 393 -1.40 19.37 32.50
CA ILE A 393 -2.49 20.33 32.28
C ILE A 393 -3.88 19.68 32.25
N GLY A 394 -3.95 18.37 32.49
CA GLY A 394 -5.20 17.60 32.55
C GLY A 394 -5.92 17.48 31.21
N PHE A 395 -5.15 17.30 30.12
CA PHE A 395 -5.62 17.07 28.74
C PHE A 395 -5.05 15.79 28.10
N ASP A 396 -4.31 14.97 28.86
CA ASP A 396 -3.77 13.69 28.38
C ASP A 396 -4.87 12.77 27.83
N LYS A 397 -4.69 12.28 26.60
CA LYS A 397 -5.58 11.33 25.91
C LYS A 397 -7.04 11.77 25.82
N MET A 398 -7.25 13.09 25.77
CA MET A 398 -8.59 13.66 25.68
C MET A 398 -8.64 14.92 24.80
N VAL A 399 -7.67 15.14 23.92
CA VAL A 399 -7.68 16.31 23.02
C VAL A 399 -8.54 16.00 21.80
N ALA A 400 -9.82 16.39 21.82
CA ALA A 400 -10.76 16.06 20.76
C ALA A 400 -10.91 17.12 19.68
N SER A 401 -10.58 18.38 19.99
CA SER A 401 -10.44 19.44 18.99
C SER A 401 -9.47 20.51 19.45
N ILE A 402 -8.91 21.23 18.48
CA ILE A 402 -7.96 22.33 18.65
C ILE A 402 -8.43 23.53 17.84
N ARG A 403 -8.16 24.74 18.33
CA ARG A 403 -8.38 25.98 17.58
C ARG A 403 -7.08 26.74 17.42
N PHE A 404 -6.89 27.22 16.21
CA PHE A 404 -5.79 28.06 15.78
C PHE A 404 -6.23 29.50 15.58
N ALA A 405 -5.26 30.37 15.30
CA ALA A 405 -5.51 31.73 14.81
C ALA A 405 -6.51 31.70 13.64
N ASP A 406 -7.34 32.75 13.55
CA ASP A 406 -8.33 32.88 12.49
C ASP A 406 -7.70 33.05 11.10
#